data_AF-A0AA47NQW2-F1
#
_entry.id   AF-A0AA47NQW2-F1
#
_cell.length_a   1.000
_cell.length_b   1.000
_cell.length_c   1.000
_cell.angle_alpha   90.00
_cell.angle_beta   90.00
_cell.angle_gamma   90.00
#
_symmetry.space_group_name_H-M   'P 1'
#
loop_
_entity.id
_entity.type
_entity.pdbx_description
1 polymer ?
#
loop_
_entity_poly.entity_id
_entity_poly.type
_entity_poly.pdbx_seq_one_letter_code
_entity_poly.pdbx_strand_id
1 'polypeptide(L)'
;MCRKEDWVNVKWQPGTISHNCQKDGTSCGVFVMEMARMVMKEFPNIPKSFRIPSSQKSIRNLRRAMAQEILQRSVSKAEFCSFCGEEDLPKPIDAAGGTDWVRLYLSLYFLVVAL
;
A
#
# COMPACT_ATOMS: atom_id res chain seq x y z
N MET A 1 -33.40 -2.76 -22.35
CA MET A 1 -32.68 -3.34 -21.20
C MET A 1 -31.58 -4.25 -21.74
N CYS A 2 -30.33 -3.81 -21.76
CA CYS A 2 -29.21 -4.67 -22.15
C CYS A 2 -28.88 -5.62 -20.99
N ARG A 3 -29.11 -6.92 -21.17
CA ARG A 3 -28.62 -7.94 -20.23
C ARG A 3 -27.11 -8.02 -20.40
N LYS A 4 -26.35 -7.62 -19.37
CA LYS A 4 -24.94 -8.01 -19.28
C LYS A 4 -24.92 -9.50 -19.00
N GLU A 5 -24.51 -10.28 -20.00
CA GLU A 5 -24.23 -11.70 -19.82
C GLU A 5 -23.01 -11.82 -18.90
N ASP A 6 -23.15 -12.58 -17.82
CA ASP A 6 -22.03 -12.89 -16.94
C ASP A 6 -21.05 -13.78 -17.73
N TRP A 7 -19.83 -13.28 -17.95
CA TRP A 7 -18.81 -13.91 -18.77
C TRP A 7 -18.29 -15.25 -18.21
N VAL A 8 -18.64 -15.58 -16.96
CA VAL A 8 -18.28 -16.82 -16.29
C VAL A 8 -19.42 -17.33 -15.41
N ASN A 9 -19.57 -18.66 -15.32
CA ASN A 9 -20.54 -19.31 -14.43
C ASN A 9 -20.11 -19.31 -12.95
N VAL A 10 -18.97 -18.70 -12.62
CA VAL A 10 -18.48 -18.62 -11.24
C VAL A 10 -19.20 -17.49 -10.52
N LYS A 11 -19.99 -17.84 -9.51
CA LYS A 11 -20.65 -16.90 -8.62
C LYS A 11 -19.79 -16.69 -7.38
N TRP A 12 -18.88 -15.71 -7.45
CA TRP A 12 -18.07 -15.31 -6.31
C TRP A 12 -18.96 -14.88 -5.14
N GLN A 13 -18.69 -15.43 -3.96
CA GLN A 13 -19.33 -15.01 -2.72
C GLN A 13 -18.33 -14.21 -1.89
N PRO A 14 -18.75 -13.11 -1.24
CA PRO A 14 -17.88 -12.36 -0.37
C PRO A 14 -17.50 -13.22 0.84
N GLY A 15 -16.20 -13.38 1.08
CA GLY A 15 -15.68 -13.89 2.35
C GLY A 15 -15.43 -12.74 3.32
N THR A 16 -15.59 -13.00 4.62
CA THR A 16 -15.28 -12.01 5.67
C THR A 16 -14.29 -12.59 6.66
N ILE A 17 -13.27 -11.82 7.01
CA ILE A 17 -12.32 -12.15 8.06
C ILE A 17 -12.52 -11.16 9.20
N SER A 18 -12.68 -11.67 10.42
CA SER A 18 -12.88 -10.83 11.61
C SER A 18 -11.63 -10.02 11.94
N HIS A 19 -11.78 -8.75 12.28
CA HIS A 19 -10.70 -7.92 12.78
C HIS A 19 -11.18 -6.96 13.87
N ASN A 20 -10.27 -6.48 14.72
CA ASN A 20 -10.63 -5.44 15.67
C ASN A 20 -10.90 -4.10 14.95
N CYS A 21 -11.82 -3.31 15.49
CA CYS A 21 -12.18 -2.02 14.92
C CYS A 21 -11.06 -0.98 15.11
N GLN A 22 -10.89 -0.14 14.10
CA GLN A 22 -10.15 1.11 14.20
C GLN A 22 -10.94 2.07 15.11
N LYS A 23 -10.21 2.86 15.91
CA LYS A 23 -10.80 3.79 16.90
C LYS A 23 -10.74 5.26 16.49
N ASP A 24 -10.25 5.54 15.29
CA ASP A 24 -10.10 6.87 14.72
C ASP A 24 -10.57 6.89 13.26
N GLY A 25 -10.50 8.04 12.58
CA GLY A 25 -10.89 8.19 11.17
C GLY A 25 -9.73 8.26 10.17
N THR A 26 -8.47 8.11 10.61
CA THR A 26 -7.28 8.43 9.78
C THR A 26 -6.28 7.28 9.64
N SER A 27 -6.54 6.17 10.32
CA SER A 27 -5.68 4.99 10.37
C SER A 27 -6.13 3.84 9.48
N CYS A 28 -7.19 4.00 8.67
CA CYS A 28 -7.76 2.92 7.86
C CYS A 28 -6.75 2.32 6.89
N GLY A 29 -5.96 3.17 6.21
CA GLY A 29 -4.89 2.70 5.34
C GLY A 29 -3.82 1.88 6.08
N VAL A 30 -3.49 2.24 7.33
CA VAL A 30 -2.55 1.47 8.16
C VAL A 30 -3.13 0.09 8.51
N PHE A 31 -4.43 0.03 8.81
CA PHE A 31 -5.11 -1.24 9.07
C PHE A 31 -5.11 -2.13 7.82
N VAL A 32 -5.47 -1.59 6.66
CA VAL A 32 -5.51 -2.34 5.40
C VAL A 32 -4.13 -2.88 5.03
N MET A 33 -3.10 -2.05 5.10
CA MET A 33 -1.72 -2.48 4.81
C MET A 33 -1.26 -3.60 5.73
N GLU A 34 -1.57 -3.50 7.03
CA GLU A 34 -1.18 -4.54 7.99
C GLU A 34 -1.96 -5.84 7.78
N MET A 35 -3.25 -5.77 7.47
CA MET A 35 -4.05 -6.96 7.08
C MET A 35 -3.46 -7.63 5.84
N ALA A 36 -3.15 -6.86 4.80
CA ALA A 36 -2.53 -7.39 3.58
C ALA A 36 -1.19 -8.09 3.90
N ARG A 37 -0.34 -7.46 4.71
CA ARG A 37 0.92 -8.05 5.16
C ARG A 37 0.71 -9.35 5.94
N MET A 38 -0.32 -9.44 6.78
CA MET A 38 -0.66 -10.67 7.53
C MET A 38 -1.15 -11.79 6.60
N VAL A 39 -2.00 -11.47 5.62
CA VAL A 39 -2.45 -12.45 4.59
C VAL A 39 -1.25 -13.02 3.84
N MET A 40 -0.34 -12.16 3.38
CA MET A 40 0.85 -12.61 2.65
C MET A 40 1.77 -13.51 3.48
N LYS A 41 1.82 -13.32 4.80
CA LYS A 41 2.63 -14.14 5.71
C LYS A 41 2.04 -15.53 5.98
N GLU A 42 0.72 -15.64 5.97
CA GLU A 42 0.02 -16.90 6.25
C GLU A 42 -0.27 -17.71 4.98
N PHE A 43 -0.08 -17.10 3.80
CA PHE A 43 -0.22 -17.76 2.51
C PHE A 43 0.54 -19.11 2.48
N PRO A 44 -0.08 -20.20 1.98
CA PRO A 44 -1.35 -20.27 1.25
C PRO A 44 -2.62 -20.28 2.13
N ASN A 45 -2.48 -20.21 3.45
CA ASN A 45 -3.62 -20.22 4.37
C ASN A 45 -4.27 -18.84 4.45
N ILE A 46 -5.59 -18.84 4.68
CA ILE A 46 -6.35 -17.62 4.96
C ILE A 46 -6.38 -17.41 6.47
N PRO A 47 -5.93 -16.24 6.97
CA PRO A 47 -6.02 -15.91 8.39
C PRO A 47 -7.47 -15.96 8.89
N LYS A 48 -7.69 -16.58 10.06
CA LYS A 48 -9.03 -16.65 10.67
C LYS A 48 -9.47 -15.31 11.26
N SER A 49 -8.51 -14.49 11.69
CA SER A 49 -8.78 -13.17 12.27
C SER A 49 -7.54 -12.29 12.25
N PHE A 50 -7.73 -10.97 12.18
CA PHE A 50 -6.65 -10.00 12.34
C PHE A 50 -6.73 -9.29 13.70
N ARG A 51 -5.56 -9.05 14.29
CA ARG A 51 -5.43 -8.24 15.50
C ARG A 51 -4.36 -7.18 15.31
N ILE A 52 -4.82 -5.95 15.07
CA ILE A 52 -3.98 -4.80 14.76
C ILE A 52 -3.93 -3.87 15.99
N PRO A 53 -2.73 -3.46 16.43
CA PRO A 53 -2.58 -2.53 17.54
C PRO A 53 -3.31 -1.21 17.30
N SER A 54 -4.38 -0.93 18.06
CA SER A 54 -5.29 0.20 17.82
C SER A 54 -5.01 1.47 18.64
N SER A 55 -3.96 1.46 19.48
CA SER A 55 -3.56 2.67 20.20
C SER A 55 -2.90 3.68 19.26
N GLN A 56 -3.06 4.98 19.55
CA GLN A 56 -2.44 6.03 18.73
C GLN A 56 -0.91 5.87 18.63
N LYS A 57 -0.25 5.50 19.75
CA LYS A 57 1.20 5.24 19.80
C LYS A 57 1.59 4.05 18.93
N SER A 58 0.86 2.94 19.03
CA SER A 58 1.14 1.74 18.25
C SER A 58 0.92 1.97 16.75
N ILE A 59 -0.13 2.69 16.37
CA ILE A 59 -0.38 3.04 14.97
C ILE A 59 0.72 3.93 14.41
N ARG A 60 1.19 4.95 15.16
CA ARG A 60 2.33 5.78 14.73
C ARG A 60 3.58 4.94 14.52
N ASN A 61 3.86 4.02 15.42
CA ASN A 61 5.02 3.13 15.30
C ASN A 61 4.88 2.19 14.10
N LEU A 62 3.68 1.62 13.87
CA LEU A 62 3.40 0.74 12.74
C LEU A 62 3.55 1.50 11.42
N ARG A 63 2.99 2.70 11.32
CA ARG A 63 3.15 3.59 10.15
C ARG A 63 4.61 3.90 9.87
N ARG A 64 5.40 4.21 10.91
CA ARG A 64 6.84 4.46 10.78
C ARG A 64 7.57 3.21 10.28
N ALA A 65 7.30 2.04 10.87
CA ALA A 65 7.95 0.79 10.51
C ALA A 65 7.65 0.43 9.04
N MET A 66 6.40 0.53 8.60
CA MET A 66 6.03 0.29 7.20
C MET A 66 6.73 1.27 6.26
N ALA A 67 6.76 2.56 6.60
CA ALA A 67 7.46 3.55 5.79
C ALA A 67 8.96 3.25 5.69
N GLN A 68 9.60 2.87 6.80
CA GLN A 68 11.01 2.48 6.81
C GLN A 68 11.28 1.25 5.96
N GLU A 69 10.44 0.22 6.06
CA GLU A 69 10.56 -0.99 5.25
C GLU A 69 10.41 -0.69 3.75
N ILE A 70 9.42 0.12 3.38
CA ILE A 70 9.23 0.57 1.99
C ILE A 70 10.46 1.32 1.49
N LEU A 71 10.98 2.26 2.28
CA LEU A 71 12.17 3.05 1.93
C LEU A 71 13.41 2.17 1.75
N GLN A 72 13.62 1.22 2.65
CA GLN A 72 14.77 0.32 2.61
C GLN A 72 14.71 -0.66 1.44
N ARG A 73 13.50 -1.03 1.02
CA ARG A 73 13.27 -2.00 -0.07
C ARG A 73 13.06 -1.32 -1.42
N SER A 74 12.88 0.00 -1.46
CA SER A 74 12.69 0.72 -2.72
C SER A 74 13.97 0.74 -3.54
N VAL A 75 13.85 0.39 -4.82
CA VAL A 75 14.94 0.55 -5.80
C VAL A 75 15.17 2.04 -6.06
N SER A 76 16.44 2.40 -6.32
CA SER A 76 16.79 3.77 -6.70
C SER A 76 16.07 4.15 -7.99
N LYS A 77 15.41 5.31 -8.02
CA LYS A 77 14.88 5.92 -9.25
C LYS A 77 15.99 6.52 -10.12
N ALA A 78 17.21 6.03 -10.03
CA ALA A 78 18.31 6.46 -10.89
C ALA A 78 18.28 5.75 -12.25
N GLU A 79 17.61 4.60 -12.33
CA GLU A 79 17.64 3.73 -13.51
C GLU A 79 16.38 3.88 -14.38
N PHE A 80 15.21 4.18 -13.81
CA PHE A 80 13.96 4.39 -14.56
C PHE A 80 12.90 5.16 -13.76
N CYS A 81 12.00 5.86 -14.47
CA CYS A 81 10.84 6.49 -13.86
C CYS A 81 9.74 5.47 -13.54
N SER A 82 9.37 5.29 -12.26
CA SER A 82 8.28 4.37 -11.88
C SER A 82 6.88 4.78 -12.40
N PHE A 83 6.72 6.00 -12.93
CA PHE A 83 5.45 6.48 -13.51
C PHE A 83 5.35 6.18 -15.02
N CYS A 84 6.42 6.42 -15.78
CA CYS A 84 6.40 6.31 -17.25
C CYS A 84 7.33 5.23 -17.83
N GLY A 85 8.23 4.63 -17.03
CA GLY A 85 9.13 3.56 -17.46
C GLY A 85 10.39 4.01 -18.20
N GLU A 86 10.55 5.30 -18.47
CA GLU A 86 11.72 5.84 -19.21
C GLU A 86 13.01 5.77 -18.38
N GLU A 87 14.09 5.32 -19.02
CA GLU A 87 15.44 5.17 -18.42
C GLU A 87 16.26 6.48 -18.49
N ASP A 88 16.01 7.32 -19.49
CA ASP A 88 16.67 8.61 -19.69
C ASP A 88 16.05 9.71 -18.81
N LEU A 89 16.26 9.58 -17.49
CA LEU A 89 15.89 10.63 -16.56
C LEU A 89 16.76 11.87 -16.81
N PRO A 90 16.16 13.08 -16.92
CA PRO A 90 16.94 14.30 -17.02
C PRO A 90 17.92 14.36 -15.84
N LYS A 91 19.21 14.60 -16.15
CA LYS A 91 20.23 14.79 -15.10
C LYS A 91 19.72 15.84 -14.12
N PRO A 92 19.89 15.64 -12.80
CA PRO A 92 19.51 16.65 -11.82
C PRO A 92 20.17 17.96 -12.24
N ILE A 93 19.35 18.96 -12.57
CA ILE A 93 19.84 20.33 -12.63
C ILE A 93 20.30 20.61 -11.20
N ASP A 94 21.54 21.06 -11.04
CA ASP A 94 22.12 21.45 -9.75
C ASP A 94 21.29 22.58 -9.15
N ALA A 95 20.16 22.24 -8.54
CA ALA A 95 19.18 23.15 -8.02
C ALA A 95 19.30 23.13 -6.51
N ALA A 96 20.06 24.11 -6.02
CA ALA A 96 19.86 24.66 -4.70
C ALA A 96 18.34 24.73 -4.38
N GLY A 97 17.91 24.06 -3.31
CA GLY A 97 16.56 24.22 -2.77
C GLY A 97 15.52 23.20 -3.22
N GLY A 98 15.64 21.97 -2.69
CA GLY A 98 14.52 21.23 -2.11
C GLY A 98 13.45 20.63 -3.02
N THR A 99 13.57 19.34 -3.36
CA THR A 99 12.43 18.47 -3.72
C THR A 99 12.72 16.97 -3.53
N ASP A 100 13.44 16.57 -2.47
CA ASP A 100 13.68 15.13 -2.21
C ASP A 100 12.40 14.40 -1.76
N TRP A 101 11.41 15.14 -1.26
CA TRP A 101 10.13 14.61 -0.78
C TRP A 101 9.18 14.16 -1.89
N VAL A 102 9.29 14.74 -3.10
CA VAL A 102 8.36 14.47 -4.21
C VAL A 102 8.67 13.13 -4.89
N ARG A 103 9.94 12.70 -4.91
CA ARG A 103 10.32 11.39 -5.47
C ARG A 103 9.76 10.21 -4.68
N LEU A 104 9.52 10.34 -3.38
CA LEU A 104 8.91 9.29 -2.56
C LEU A 104 7.38 9.26 -2.63
N TYR A 105 6.76 10.42 -2.85
CA TYR A 105 5.31 10.54 -2.83
C TYR A 105 4.63 9.73 -3.94
N LEU A 106 5.23 9.66 -5.13
CA LEU A 106 4.67 8.90 -6.25
C LEU A 106 4.73 7.38 -6.06
N SER A 107 5.74 6.86 -5.35
CA SER A 107 5.80 5.42 -5.03
C SER A 107 4.75 5.01 -3.99
N LEU A 108 4.39 5.94 -3.08
CA LEU A 108 3.28 5.72 -2.15
C LEU A 108 1.92 5.94 -2.82
N TYR A 109 1.80 6.90 -3.75
CA TYR A 109 0.54 7.21 -4.42
C TYR A 109 0.03 6.03 -5.26
N PHE A 110 0.89 5.28 -5.95
CA PHE A 110 0.47 4.06 -6.65
C PHE A 110 0.05 2.91 -5.70
N LEU A 111 0.60 2.86 -4.48
CA LEU A 111 0.15 1.89 -3.46
C LEU A 111 -1.14 2.33 -2.76
N VAL A 112 -1.41 3.63 -2.71
CA VAL A 112 -2.55 4.24 -1.99
C VAL A 112 -3.75 4.53 -2.91
N VAL A 113 -3.56 4.77 -4.21
CA VAL A 113 -4.65 5.09 -5.18
C VAL A 113 -5.16 3.86 -5.93
N ALA A 114 -4.50 2.71 -5.79
CA ALA A 114 -5.09 1.42 -6.15
C ALA A 114 -5.95 0.79 -5.01
N LEU A 115 -6.23 1.55 -3.95
CA LEU A 115 -7.11 1.21 -2.81
C LEU A 115 -8.04 2.39 -2.48
#